data_AF-A0A2E6GXX8-F1
#
_entry.id   AF-A0A2E6GXX8-F1
#
_cell.length_a   1.000
_cell.length_b   1.000
_cell.length_c   1.000
_cell.angle_alpha   90.00
_cell.angle_beta   90.00
_cell.angle_gamma   90.00
#
_symmetry.space_group_name_H-M   'P 1'
#
loop_
_entity.id
_entity.type
_entity.pdbx_description
1 polymer ?
#
loop_
_entity_poly.entity_id
_entity_poly.type
_entity_poly.pdbx_seq_one_letter_code
_entity_poly.pdbx_strand_id
1 'polypeptide(L)'
;MEVLQGMNDEHTYHDDEGLEWKRLFCLPQLACEQINIDPWDNKAFVHKTGAMKGNYGDLLDYSADLSAQRAQKNGGVDPVQRKHFDNYEKRTGAKHIRDKKKTIENKNIKIDLS
;
A
#
# COMPACT_ATOMS: atom_id res chain seq x y z
N MET A 1 19.43 40.47 8.47
CA MET A 1 18.64 39.83 9.55
C MET A 1 17.89 38.69 8.91
N GLU A 2 18.13 37.46 9.36
CA GLU A 2 17.33 36.30 8.95
C GLU A 2 16.28 36.04 10.03
N VAL A 3 15.03 35.87 9.62
CA VAL A 3 13.91 35.56 10.52
C VAL A 3 13.57 34.09 10.31
N LEU A 4 13.71 33.30 11.38
CA LEU A 4 13.41 31.88 11.39
C LEU A 4 11.93 31.73 11.78
N GLN A 5 11.07 31.36 10.82
CA GLN A 5 9.64 31.15 11.06
C GLN A 5 9.38 29.67 11.37
N GLY A 6 8.74 29.40 12.50
CA GLY A 6 8.34 28.07 12.94
C GLY A 6 7.01 27.63 12.32
N MET A 7 6.80 26.32 12.20
CA MET A 7 5.59 25.77 11.57
C MET A 7 4.29 26.06 12.33
N ASN A 8 4.38 26.34 13.63
CA ASN A 8 3.24 26.68 14.48
C ASN A 8 3.03 28.20 14.62
N ASP A 9 3.85 29.02 13.97
CA ASP A 9 3.73 30.47 14.06
C ASP A 9 2.49 30.93 13.30
N GLU A 10 1.88 32.01 13.77
CA GLU A 10 0.75 32.62 13.08
C GLU A 10 1.26 33.36 11.84
N HIS A 11 0.90 32.86 10.65
CA HIS A 11 1.37 33.40 9.37
C HIS A 11 0.33 34.35 8.77
N THR A 12 0.15 35.51 9.39
CA THR A 12 -0.71 36.60 8.87
C THR A 12 0.14 37.61 8.10
N TYR A 13 -0.38 38.06 6.94
CA TYR A 13 0.23 39.12 6.14
C TYR A 13 -0.75 40.29 6.05
N HIS A 14 -0.29 41.48 6.40
CA HIS A 14 -1.03 42.73 6.23
C HIS A 14 -0.37 43.53 5.11
N ASP A 15 -1.16 44.07 4.19
CA ASP A 15 -0.66 45.04 3.22
C ASP A 15 -0.64 46.47 3.77
N ASP A 16 -0.07 47.41 3.00
CA ASP A 16 0.12 48.81 3.40
C ASP A 16 -1.21 49.56 3.63
N GLU A 17 -2.34 48.99 3.21
CA GLU A 17 -3.69 49.52 3.38
C GLU A 17 -4.46 48.83 4.52
N GLY A 18 -3.83 47.89 5.23
CA GLY A 18 -4.36 47.21 6.41
C GLY A 18 -5.22 45.98 6.13
N LEU A 19 -5.25 45.47 4.89
CA LEU A 19 -5.99 44.27 4.53
C LEU A 19 -5.20 43.02 4.93
N GLU A 20 -5.83 42.16 5.73
CA GLU A 20 -5.26 40.89 6.19
C GLU A 20 -5.51 39.77 5.16
N TRP A 21 -4.42 39.21 4.62
CA TRP A 21 -4.46 38.11 3.67
C TRP A 21 -4.31 36.76 4.40
N LYS A 22 -5.39 35.96 4.40
CA LYS A 22 -5.38 34.61 4.99
C LYS A 22 -4.89 33.58 3.97
N ARG A 23 -3.85 32.82 4.32
CA ARG A 23 -3.38 31.69 3.49
C ARG A 23 -4.40 30.55 3.53
N LEU A 24 -5.00 30.26 2.38
CA LEU A 24 -5.86 29.09 2.22
C LEU A 24 -5.00 27.90 1.76
N PHE A 25 -4.67 26.99 2.66
CA PHE A 25 -4.05 25.71 2.29
C PHE A 25 -5.13 24.81 1.70
N CYS A 26 -5.40 24.96 0.41
CA CYS A 26 -6.17 23.95 -0.32
C CYS A 26 -5.27 22.70 -0.43
N LEU A 27 -5.81 21.54 -0.06
CA LEU A 27 -5.17 20.28 -0.45
C LEU A 27 -5.02 20.34 -1.96
N PRO A 28 -3.82 20.13 -2.53
CA PRO A 28 -3.70 20.07 -3.97
C PRO A 28 -4.71 19.01 -4.43
N GLN A 29 -5.58 19.36 -5.38
CA GLN A 29 -6.36 18.39 -6.14
C GLN A 29 -5.40 17.61 -7.06
N LEU A 30 -4.33 17.07 -6.47
CA LEU A 30 -3.75 15.84 -6.94
C LEU A 30 -4.87 14.83 -6.79
N ALA A 31 -5.61 14.65 -7.89
CA ALA A 31 -6.05 13.33 -8.24
C ALA A 31 -4.77 12.48 -8.36
N CYS A 32 -4.20 12.08 -7.22
CA CYS A 32 -3.51 10.82 -7.16
C CYS A 32 -4.55 9.87 -7.68
N GLU A 33 -4.39 9.43 -8.93
CA GLU A 33 -5.15 8.37 -9.53
C GLU A 33 -4.84 7.07 -8.78
N GLN A 34 -5.13 7.05 -7.48
CA GLN A 34 -5.67 5.91 -6.77
C GLN A 34 -7.02 5.62 -7.44
N ILE A 35 -6.96 5.20 -8.70
CA ILE A 35 -8.07 4.55 -9.39
C ILE A 35 -8.40 3.41 -8.44
N ASN A 36 -9.49 3.60 -7.70
CA ASN A 36 -10.12 2.62 -6.83
C ASN A 36 -10.61 1.50 -7.72
N ILE A 37 -9.67 0.69 -8.21
CA ILE A 37 -9.99 -0.56 -8.86
C ILE A 37 -10.58 -1.46 -7.78
N ASP A 38 -11.71 -2.08 -8.11
CA ASP A 38 -12.25 -3.11 -7.25
C ASP A 38 -11.19 -4.20 -7.03
N PRO A 39 -10.74 -4.45 -5.78
CA PRO A 39 -9.72 -5.47 -5.51
C PRO A 39 -10.10 -6.87 -6.01
N TRP A 40 -11.38 -7.12 -6.31
CA TRP A 40 -11.87 -8.40 -6.83
C TRP A 40 -11.90 -8.49 -8.35
N ASP A 41 -11.77 -7.38 -9.08
CA ASP A 41 -11.83 -7.38 -10.54
C ASP A 41 -10.46 -7.66 -11.17
N ASN A 42 -10.31 -8.88 -11.68
CA ASN A 42 -9.10 -9.29 -12.38
C ASN A 42 -8.90 -8.55 -13.71
N LYS A 43 -9.95 -8.18 -14.44
CA LYS A 43 -9.81 -7.54 -15.75
C LYS A 43 -9.25 -6.13 -15.60
N ALA A 44 -9.79 -5.37 -14.65
CA ALA A 44 -9.29 -4.04 -14.33
C ALA A 44 -7.83 -4.09 -13.85
N PHE A 45 -7.47 -5.09 -13.03
CA PHE A 45 -6.07 -5.30 -12.63
C PHE A 45 -5.15 -5.55 -13.82
N VAL A 46 -5.51 -6.44 -14.75
CA VAL A 46 -4.70 -6.76 -15.94
C VAL A 46 -4.56 -5.53 -16.84
N HIS A 47 -5.64 -4.79 -17.06
CA HIS A 47 -5.60 -3.57 -17.87
C HIS A 47 -4.67 -2.51 -17.26
N LYS A 48 -4.79 -2.27 -15.95
CA LYS A 48 -3.94 -1.29 -15.25
C LYS A 48 -2.48 -1.71 -15.22
N THR A 49 -2.19 -2.96 -14.87
CA THR A 49 -0.81 -3.47 -14.83
C THR A 49 -0.16 -3.57 -16.21
N GLY A 50 -0.94 -3.85 -17.26
CA GLY A 50 -0.47 -3.84 -18.64
C GLY A 50 -0.19 -2.44 -19.20
N ALA A 51 -0.94 -1.44 -18.73
CA ALA A 51 -0.75 -0.02 -19.10
C ALA A 51 0.24 0.71 -18.17
N MET A 52 0.64 0.11 -17.06
CA MET A 52 1.51 0.72 -16.06
C MET A 52 2.90 0.96 -16.64
N LYS A 53 3.30 2.23 -16.71
CA LYS A 53 4.66 2.63 -17.09
C LYS A 53 5.50 2.69 -15.81
N GLY A 54 6.45 1.77 -15.65
CA GLY A 54 7.24 1.68 -14.42
C GLY A 54 8.13 0.44 -14.39
N ASN A 55 8.71 0.18 -13.21
CA ASN A 55 9.51 -1.02 -12.97
C ASN A 55 8.60 -2.19 -12.57
N TYR A 56 9.10 -3.42 -12.70
CA TYR A 56 8.41 -4.61 -12.22
C TYR A 56 8.11 -4.55 -10.71
N GLY A 57 8.93 -3.84 -9.93
CA GLY A 57 8.68 -3.56 -8.51
C GLY A 57 7.34 -2.85 -8.26
N ASP A 58 7.04 -1.82 -9.04
CA ASP A 58 5.81 -1.04 -8.87
C ASP A 58 4.55 -1.89 -9.12
N LEU A 59 4.65 -2.86 -10.05
CA LEU A 59 3.59 -3.84 -10.29
C LEU A 59 3.41 -4.77 -9.09
N LEU A 60 4.52 -5.23 -8.49
CA LEU A 60 4.47 -6.09 -7.31
C LEU A 60 3.86 -5.35 -6.11
N ASP A 61 4.27 -4.11 -5.88
CA ASP A 61 3.76 -3.27 -4.80
C ASP A 61 2.25 -3.02 -4.99
N TYR A 62 1.83 -2.69 -6.22
CA TYR A 62 0.41 -2.53 -6.54
C TYR A 62 -0.39 -3.83 -6.29
N SER A 63 0.17 -4.99 -6.64
CA SER A 63 -0.47 -6.28 -6.37
C SER A 63 -0.57 -6.58 -4.87
N ALA A 64 0.42 -6.16 -4.08
CA ALA A 64 0.44 -6.31 -2.63
C ALA A 64 -0.61 -5.42 -1.97
N ASP A 65 -0.76 -4.17 -2.42
CA ASP A 65 -1.79 -3.24 -1.92
C ASP A 65 -3.21 -3.79 -2.13
N LEU A 66 -3.50 -4.32 -3.32
CA LEU A 66 -4.80 -4.93 -3.59
C LEU A 66 -5.02 -6.20 -2.75
N SER A 67 -3.96 -6.97 -2.51
CA SER A 67 -4.01 -8.13 -1.61
C SER A 67 -4.32 -7.72 -0.17
N ALA A 68 -3.70 -6.65 0.32
CA ALA A 68 -3.97 -6.09 1.64
C ALA A 68 -5.42 -5.59 1.76
N GLN A 69 -5.96 -4.94 0.73
CA GLN A 69 -7.36 -4.51 0.70
C GLN A 69 -8.32 -5.70 0.74
N ARG A 70 -8.03 -6.80 0.02
CA ARG A 70 -8.83 -8.03 0.09
C ARG A 70 -8.73 -8.67 1.47
N ALA A 71 -7.53 -8.74 2.04
CA ALA A 71 -7.31 -9.27 3.38
C ALA A 71 -8.09 -8.46 4.43
N GLN A 72 -8.09 -7.13 4.35
CA GLN A 72 -8.86 -6.26 5.26
C GLN A 72 -10.37 -6.59 5.21
N LYS A 73 -10.92 -6.85 4.01
CA LYS A 73 -12.33 -7.22 3.82
C LYS A 73 -12.67 -8.63 4.29
N ASN A 74 -11.67 -9.53 4.35
CA ASN A 74 -11.86 -10.96 4.62
C ASN A 74 -11.23 -11.44 5.95
N GLY A 75 -11.06 -10.54 6.92
CA GLY A 75 -10.59 -10.92 8.26
C GLY A 75 -9.09 -11.23 8.35
N GLY A 76 -8.29 -10.56 7.51
CA GLY A 76 -6.82 -10.64 7.50
C GLY A 76 -6.23 -11.62 6.50
N VAL A 77 -7.04 -12.32 5.70
CA VAL A 77 -6.56 -13.28 4.70
C VAL A 77 -7.13 -12.95 3.33
N ASP A 78 -6.27 -12.83 2.32
CA ASP A 78 -6.67 -12.68 0.92
C ASP A 78 -7.06 -14.05 0.32
N PRO A 79 -8.33 -14.28 -0.05
CA PRO A 79 -8.75 -15.57 -0.62
C PRO A 79 -8.08 -15.90 -1.96
N VAL A 80 -7.74 -14.88 -2.76
CA VAL A 80 -7.08 -15.07 -4.06
C VAL A 80 -5.66 -15.60 -3.84
N GLN A 81 -4.95 -14.99 -2.89
CA GLN A 81 -3.62 -15.42 -2.50
C GLN A 81 -3.64 -16.83 -1.89
N ARG A 82 -4.61 -17.12 -1.01
CA ARG A 82 -4.75 -18.46 -0.42
C ARG A 82 -4.97 -19.53 -1.49
N LYS A 83 -5.88 -19.28 -2.44
CA LYS A 83 -6.12 -20.19 -3.57
C LYS A 83 -4.86 -20.40 -4.42
N HIS A 84 -4.05 -19.36 -4.61
CA HIS A 84 -2.77 -19.47 -5.31
C HIS A 84 -1.80 -20.42 -4.56
N PHE A 85 -1.69 -20.29 -3.23
CA PHE A 85 -0.86 -21.18 -2.42
C PHE A 85 -1.38 -22.62 -2.40
N ASP A 86 -2.69 -22.84 -2.28
CA ASP A 86 -3.28 -24.18 -2.32
C ASP A 86 -3.04 -24.87 -3.68
N ASN A 87 -3.14 -24.13 -4.79
CA ASN A 87 -2.82 -24.65 -6.12
C ASN A 87 -1.33 -24.96 -6.30
N TYR A 88 -0.47 -24.13 -5.72
CA TYR A 88 0.97 -24.37 -5.71
C TYR A 88 1.31 -25.67 -4.97
N GLU A 89 0.69 -25.90 -3.80
CA GLU A 89 0.86 -27.11 -3.01
C GLU A 89 0.36 -28.36 -3.77
N LYS A 90 -0.79 -28.27 -4.43
CA LYS A 90 -1.30 -29.37 -5.29
C LYS A 90 -0.34 -29.73 -6.43
N ARG A 91 0.35 -28.74 -7.01
CA ARG A 91 1.25 -28.95 -8.15
C ARG A 91 2.64 -29.46 -7.74
N THR A 92 3.15 -29.00 -6.60
CA THR A 92 4.53 -29.24 -6.17
C THR A 92 4.64 -30.25 -5.02
N GLY A 93 3.54 -30.55 -4.35
CA GLY A 93 3.50 -31.37 -3.13
C GLY A 93 4.04 -30.64 -1.88
N ALA A 94 4.43 -29.36 -1.99
CA ALA A 94 5.00 -28.58 -0.91
C ALA A 94 4.33 -27.22 -0.76
N LYS A 95 4.24 -26.72 0.47
CA LYS A 95 3.73 -25.37 0.74
C LYS A 95 4.59 -24.29 0.10
N HIS A 96 3.95 -23.22 -0.37
CA HIS A 96 4.66 -22.06 -0.91
C HIS A 96 5.57 -21.42 0.14
N ILE A 97 6.75 -20.92 -0.24
CA ILE A 97 7.74 -20.34 0.69
C ILE A 97 7.15 -19.26 1.61
N ARG A 98 6.20 -18.46 1.11
CA ARG A 98 5.51 -17.41 1.88
C ARG A 98 4.36 -17.94 2.77
N ASP A 99 3.90 -19.17 2.55
CA ASP A 99 2.87 -19.84 3.37
C ASP A 99 3.49 -20.75 4.44
N LYS A 100 4.78 -21.07 4.32
CA LYS A 100 5.51 -21.86 5.32
C LYS A 100 5.65 -21.06 6.62
N LYS A 101 5.39 -21.71 7.75
CA LYS A 101 5.71 -21.16 9.06
C LYS A 101 7.22 -20.93 9.14
N LYS A 102 7.63 -19.71 9.49
CA LYS A 102 9.05 -19.35 9.68
C LYS A 102 9.68 -20.00 10.90
N THR A 103 8.86 -20.57 11.78
CA THR A 103 9.31 -21.20 13.01
C THR A 103 8.97 -22.68 12.99
N ILE A 104 9.99 -23.51 13.22
CA ILE A 104 9.84 -24.94 13.47
C ILE A 104 9.94 -25.13 14.99
N GLU A 105 8.84 -25.48 15.64
CA GLU A 105 8.79 -25.73 17.08
C GLU A 105 8.54 -27.21 17.34
N ASN A 106 9.43 -27.82 18.11
CA ASN A 106 9.27 -29.13 18.74
C ASN A 106 9.47 -28.98 20.24
N LYS A 107 9.02 -29.96 21.04
CA LYS A 107 9.09 -29.96 22.52
C LYS A 107 10.47 -29.57 23.08
N ASN A 108 11.54 -29.81 22.32
CA ASN A 108 12.92 -29.58 22.74
C ASN A 108 13.68 -28.52 21.92
N ILE A 109 13.11 -28.02 20.81
CA ILE A 109 13.85 -27.17 19.86
C ILE A 109 12.91 -26.15 19.21
N LYS A 110 13.31 -24.88 19.21
CA LYS A 110 12.72 -23.80 18.42
C LYS A 110 13.76 -23.28 17.44
N ILE A 111 13.53 -23.46 16.15
CA ILE A 111 14.39 -22.92 15.07
C ILE A 111 13.60 -21.83 14.35
N ASP A 112 14.20 -20.65 14.26
CA ASP A 112 13.72 -19.52 13.49
C ASP A 112 14.50 -19.46 12.17
N LEU A 113 13.78 -19.44 11.04
CA LEU A 113 14.32 -19.44 9.68
C LEU A 113 14.29 -18.02 9.06
N SER A 114 14.48 -16.99 9.89
CA SER A 114 14.45 -15.57 9.51
C SER A 114 15.38 -15.22 8.36
#